data_AF-A0AAE1I0Z2-F1
#
_entry.id   AF-A0AAE1I0Z2-F1
#
_cell.length_a   1.000
_cell.length_b   1.000
_cell.length_c   1.000
_cell.angle_alpha   90.00
_cell.angle_beta   90.00
_cell.angle_gamma   90.00
#
_symmetry.space_group_name_H-M   'P 1'
#
loop_
_entity.id
_entity.type
_entity.pdbx_description
1 polymer ?
#
loop_
_entity_poly.entity_id
_entity_poly.type
_entity_poly.pdbx_seq_one_letter_code
_entity_poly.pdbx_strand_id
1 'polypeptide(L)'
;MNEMPGKSRHGVLLIDEMKLTKGAYFDASTLRVEGIADLSPGALEKFEEEVRETFERAVENLPHDPKLKQKVRRREAAKEKTTNQRDRNLGDHALVITFQPFKGTWVQNIACFLTRGNANAGELTKLVLEAVILCEHSGLFVDSVITDGASWNRSMWKNFGVDETNTLAEHPCDEARRLYFISDCPHLLKCSRNCMVDKKIKETPQGDVQLKHWQAVVDADNRKQVGLRECPRLTADVINVNSWTKMKCNLAWQFWSSSAAVGMASYRFQGVDELEDCETSINFCKLMNDVSDIMNSRIPVQALRPNSDKTRKLEEFLERIDRIQNFRLKKRLQL
;
A
#
# COMPACT_ATOMS: atom_id res chain seq x y z
N MET A 1 -35.06 -2.78 11.87
CA MET A 1 -33.60 -2.55 11.89
C MET A 1 -33.40 -1.06 12.11
N ASN A 2 -32.76 -0.63 13.21
CA ASN A 2 -32.46 0.79 13.40
C ASN A 2 -31.52 1.25 12.29
N GLU A 3 -31.94 2.22 11.48
CA GLU A 3 -31.12 2.81 10.43
C GLU A 3 -29.83 3.36 11.04
N MET A 4 -28.68 2.81 10.64
CA MET A 4 -27.40 3.43 10.97
C MET A 4 -27.37 4.84 10.38
N PRO A 5 -26.98 5.89 11.14
CA PRO A 5 -26.90 7.24 10.61
C PRO A 5 -26.01 7.28 9.36
N GLY A 6 -26.37 8.01 8.31
CA GLY A 6 -25.66 8.01 7.02
C GLY A 6 -24.15 8.23 7.13
N LYS A 7 -23.69 9.07 8.08
CA LYS A 7 -22.26 9.31 8.36
C LYS A 7 -21.48 8.09 8.87
N SER A 8 -22.16 7.03 9.30
CA SER A 8 -21.56 5.79 9.80
C SER A 8 -21.43 4.71 8.70
N ARG A 9 -21.86 5.01 7.47
CA ARG A 9 -21.84 4.10 6.33
C ARG A 9 -20.79 4.48 5.28
N HIS A 10 -20.06 5.57 5.50
CA HIS A 10 -18.92 5.99 4.69
C HIS A 10 -17.65 5.21 5.07
N GLY A 11 -16.90 4.76 4.08
CA GLY A 11 -15.74 3.92 4.29
C GLY A 11 -14.84 3.76 3.08
N VAL A 12 -13.98 2.74 3.16
CA VAL A 12 -12.97 2.42 2.17
C VAL A 12 -13.07 0.98 1.73
N LEU A 13 -12.64 0.71 0.50
CA LEU A 13 -12.33 -0.64 0.03
C LEU A 13 -10.84 -0.91 0.22
N LEU A 14 -10.52 -1.92 1.00
CA LEU A 14 -9.18 -2.48 1.14
C LEU A 14 -9.04 -3.65 0.17
N ILE A 15 -7.96 -3.66 -0.62
CA ILE A 15 -7.72 -4.69 -1.61
C ILE A 15 -6.32 -5.25 -1.42
N ASP A 16 -6.23 -6.56 -1.22
CA ASP A 16 -4.97 -7.27 -1.11
C ASP A 16 -5.06 -8.68 -1.73
N GLU A 17 -3.91 -9.21 -2.13
CA GLU A 17 -3.78 -10.57 -2.67
C GLU A 17 -3.02 -11.46 -1.69
N MET A 18 -3.63 -12.58 -1.30
CA MET A 18 -3.00 -13.56 -0.42
C MET A 18 -2.58 -14.79 -1.22
N LYS A 19 -1.31 -15.19 -1.10
CA LYS A 19 -0.82 -16.45 -1.69
C LYS A 19 -1.45 -17.64 -0.98
N LEU A 20 -2.00 -18.58 -1.74
CA LEU A 20 -2.63 -19.79 -1.24
C LEU A 20 -1.65 -20.97 -1.29
N THR A 21 -1.78 -21.88 -0.32
CA THR A 21 -1.14 -23.20 -0.40
C THR A 21 -1.89 -24.03 -1.43
N LYS A 22 -1.18 -24.50 -2.47
CA LYS A 22 -1.76 -25.39 -3.47
C LYS A 22 -2.15 -26.72 -2.81
N GLY A 23 -3.43 -27.04 -2.82
CA GLY A 23 -3.98 -28.28 -2.29
C GLY A 23 -5.29 -28.62 -2.97
N ALA A 24 -5.56 -29.92 -3.12
CA ALA A 24 -6.89 -30.42 -3.46
C ALA A 24 -7.57 -30.80 -2.15
N TYR A 25 -8.74 -30.22 -1.87
CA TYR A 25 -9.53 -30.56 -0.70
C TYR A 25 -10.62 -31.52 -1.14
N PHE A 26 -10.76 -32.64 -0.44
CA PHE A 26 -11.87 -33.54 -0.65
C PHE A 26 -12.93 -33.25 0.41
N ASP A 27 -14.06 -32.70 0.01
CA ASP A 27 -15.21 -32.56 0.88
C ASP A 27 -15.90 -33.92 0.98
N ALA A 28 -15.72 -34.58 2.12
CA ALA A 28 -16.29 -35.90 2.40
C ALA A 28 -17.83 -35.87 2.53
N SER A 29 -18.43 -34.70 2.75
CA SER A 29 -19.89 -34.55 2.85
C SER A 29 -20.56 -34.42 1.49
N THR A 30 -19.89 -33.79 0.52
CA THR A 30 -20.40 -33.62 -0.86
C THR A 30 -19.78 -34.59 -1.86
N LEU A 31 -18.77 -35.37 -1.43
CA LEU A 31 -17.96 -36.29 -2.24
C LEU A 31 -17.30 -35.61 -3.45
N ARG A 32 -17.01 -34.32 -3.34
CA ARG A 32 -16.36 -33.52 -4.40
C ARG A 32 -14.91 -33.25 -4.03
N VAL A 33 -14.04 -33.39 -5.03
CA VAL A 33 -12.69 -32.81 -4.95
C VAL A 33 -12.83 -31.33 -5.27
N GLU A 34 -12.81 -30.51 -4.23
CA GLU A 34 -12.71 -29.06 -4.33
C GLU A 34 -11.23 -28.68 -4.52
N GLY A 35 -10.82 -28.52 -5.77
CA GLY A 35 -9.77 -27.58 -6.11
C GLY A 35 -10.43 -26.22 -6.28
N ILE A 36 -9.88 -25.16 -5.69
CA ILE A 36 -10.45 -23.81 -5.80
C ILE A 36 -10.47 -23.47 -7.31
N ALA A 37 -11.66 -23.30 -7.87
CA ALA A 37 -11.88 -23.27 -9.31
C ALA A 37 -11.79 -21.85 -9.90
N ASP A 38 -11.45 -21.85 -11.19
CA ASP A 38 -11.20 -20.76 -12.13
C ASP A 38 -12.34 -19.71 -12.24
N LEU A 39 -11.97 -18.43 -12.35
CA LEU A 39 -12.87 -17.31 -12.68
C LEU A 39 -13.21 -17.36 -14.18
N SER A 40 -14.01 -18.34 -14.57
CA SER A 40 -14.70 -18.31 -15.86
C SER A 40 -15.84 -17.28 -15.83
N PRO A 41 -16.19 -16.66 -16.97
CA PRO A 41 -17.22 -15.63 -17.03
C PRO A 41 -18.58 -16.27 -16.81
N GLY A 42 -19.07 -16.29 -15.56
CA GLY A 42 -20.24 -17.10 -15.24
C GLY A 42 -20.86 -16.92 -13.85
N ALA A 43 -20.69 -15.79 -13.19
CA ALA A 43 -21.41 -15.48 -11.96
C ALA A 43 -22.12 -14.11 -12.07
N LEU A 44 -22.94 -13.96 -13.11
CA LEU A 44 -23.72 -12.74 -13.40
C LEU A 44 -25.18 -13.11 -13.69
N GLU A 45 -25.80 -13.86 -12.78
CA GLU A 45 -27.26 -14.05 -12.77
C GLU A 45 -27.81 -13.68 -11.40
N LYS A 46 -27.85 -12.37 -11.13
CA LYS A 46 -28.74 -11.62 -10.23
C LYS A 46 -28.15 -10.23 -9.94
N PHE A 47 -28.00 -9.42 -10.98
CA PHE A 47 -27.77 -7.98 -10.83
C PHE A 47 -28.95 -7.27 -11.48
N GLU A 48 -29.62 -6.40 -10.73
CA GLU A 48 -30.73 -5.59 -11.24
C GLU A 48 -30.25 -4.69 -12.38
N GLU A 49 -31.14 -4.39 -13.34
CA GLU A 49 -30.82 -3.70 -14.60
C GLU A 49 -30.07 -2.37 -14.39
N GLU A 50 -30.43 -1.64 -13.33
CA GLU A 50 -29.81 -0.36 -12.91
C GLU A 50 -28.32 -0.48 -12.55
N VAL A 51 -27.92 -1.57 -11.87
CA VAL A 51 -26.51 -1.83 -11.51
C VAL A 51 -25.70 -2.11 -12.77
N ARG A 52 -26.26 -2.88 -13.70
CA ARG A 52 -25.60 -3.20 -14.98
C ARG A 52 -25.41 -1.96 -15.83
N GLU A 53 -26.44 -1.13 -15.98
CA GLU A 53 -26.36 0.13 -16.72
C GLU A 53 -25.33 1.09 -16.11
N THR A 54 -25.32 1.21 -14.78
CA THR A 54 -24.34 2.04 -14.07
C THR A 54 -22.91 1.52 -14.28
N PHE A 55 -22.72 0.20 -14.25
CA PHE A 55 -21.43 -0.42 -14.51
C PHE A 55 -20.95 -0.18 -15.95
N GLU A 56 -21.81 -0.42 -16.94
CA GLU A 56 -21.49 -0.21 -18.36
C GLU A 56 -21.10 1.25 -18.62
N ARG A 57 -21.89 2.21 -18.14
CA ARG A 57 -21.59 3.65 -18.22
C ARG A 57 -20.27 3.99 -17.54
N ALA A 58 -20.01 3.44 -16.35
CA ALA A 58 -18.79 3.73 -15.63
C ALA A 58 -17.54 3.15 -16.32
N VAL A 59 -17.64 1.98 -16.97
CA VAL A 59 -16.57 1.41 -17.79
C VAL A 59 -16.27 2.27 -19.01
N GLU A 60 -17.31 2.83 -19.66
CA GLU A 60 -17.14 3.75 -20.79
C GLU A 60 -16.46 5.07 -20.39
N ASN A 61 -16.76 5.58 -19.19
CA ASN A 61 -16.17 6.81 -18.66
C ASN A 61 -14.72 6.64 -18.17
N LEU A 62 -14.20 5.41 -18.10
CA LEU A 62 -12.80 5.20 -17.74
C LEU A 62 -11.86 5.83 -18.79
N PRO A 63 -10.82 6.57 -18.36
CA PRO A 63 -9.90 7.21 -19.28
C PRO A 63 -9.30 6.22 -20.29
N HIS A 64 -9.51 6.51 -21.57
CA HIS A 64 -9.01 5.70 -22.67
C HIS A 64 -7.53 6.01 -22.95
N ASP A 65 -6.61 5.12 -22.59
CA ASP A 65 -5.21 5.19 -23.04
C ASP A 65 -5.04 4.42 -24.38
N PRO A 66 -4.80 5.11 -25.52
CA PRO A 66 -4.61 4.48 -26.83
C PRO A 66 -3.38 3.55 -26.87
N LYS A 67 -2.35 3.81 -26.05
CA LYS A 67 -1.11 3.00 -25.99
C LYS A 67 -1.32 1.67 -25.27
N LEU A 68 -2.29 1.61 -24.35
CA LEU A 68 -2.63 0.39 -23.61
C LEU A 68 -3.28 -0.65 -24.54
N LYS A 69 -4.23 -0.23 -25.39
CA LYS A 69 -4.90 -1.12 -26.38
C LYS A 69 -3.90 -1.81 -27.32
N GLN A 70 -2.87 -1.08 -27.77
CA GLN A 70 -1.84 -1.63 -28.66
C GLN A 70 -0.91 -2.63 -27.95
N LYS A 71 -0.65 -2.43 -26.65
CA LYS A 71 0.20 -3.32 -25.83
C LYS A 71 -0.53 -4.60 -25.40
N VAL A 72 -1.83 -4.51 -25.13
CA VAL A 72 -2.70 -5.67 -24.86
C VAL A 72 -2.81 -6.55 -26.11
N ARG A 73 -3.12 -5.97 -27.28
CA ARG A 73 -3.16 -6.70 -28.57
C ARG A 73 -1.85 -7.45 -28.88
N ARG A 74 -0.70 -6.85 -28.59
CA ARG A 74 0.62 -7.50 -28.78
C ARG A 74 0.89 -8.65 -27.81
N ARG A 75 0.35 -8.60 -26.58
CA ARG A 75 0.50 -9.68 -25.58
C ARG A 75 -0.44 -10.85 -25.83
N GLU A 76 -1.66 -10.58 -26.30
CA GLU A 76 -2.63 -11.62 -26.68
C GLU A 76 -2.13 -12.42 -27.89
N ALA A 77 -1.58 -11.76 -28.91
CA ALA A 77 -0.94 -12.41 -30.05
C ALA A 77 0.32 -13.23 -29.69
N ALA A 78 0.99 -12.92 -28.57
CA ALA A 78 2.17 -13.64 -28.10
C ALA A 78 1.83 -14.88 -27.24
N LYS A 79 0.62 -14.96 -26.66
CA LYS A 79 0.16 -16.12 -25.88
C LYS A 79 -0.24 -17.32 -26.76
N GLU A 80 -0.32 -17.15 -28.07
CA GLU A 80 -0.75 -18.19 -29.01
C GLU A 80 0.36 -19.19 -29.38
N LYS A 81 1.60 -18.99 -28.89
CA LYS A 81 2.68 -19.97 -29.08
C LYS A 81 3.19 -20.48 -27.74
N THR A 82 3.05 -21.79 -27.59
CA THR A 82 3.58 -22.68 -26.53
C THR A 82 2.70 -22.83 -25.28
N THR A 83 1.95 -23.92 -25.18
CA THR A 83 1.63 -24.50 -23.86
C THR A 83 1.35 -25.99 -23.91
N ASN A 84 2.17 -26.78 -23.20
CA ASN A 84 1.87 -28.17 -22.86
C ASN A 84 0.66 -28.25 -21.92
N GLN A 85 -0.17 -29.26 -22.12
CA GLN A 85 -1.60 -29.26 -21.75
C GLN A 85 -1.92 -29.87 -20.37
N ARG A 86 -0.93 -30.11 -19.48
CA ARG A 86 -1.14 -30.93 -18.26
C ARG A 86 -1.09 -30.21 -16.89
N ASP A 87 -0.82 -28.91 -16.83
CA ASP A 87 -0.77 -28.11 -15.58
C ASP A 87 -1.94 -27.12 -15.41
N ARG A 88 -3.14 -27.47 -15.86
CA ARG A 88 -4.28 -26.54 -15.96
C ARG A 88 -5.16 -26.56 -14.70
N ASN A 89 -5.25 -25.38 -14.05
CA ASN A 89 -6.44 -24.83 -13.35
C ASN A 89 -6.46 -24.82 -11.81
N LEU A 90 -5.32 -24.72 -11.13
CA LEU A 90 -5.33 -24.36 -9.71
C LEU A 90 -4.92 -22.89 -9.53
N GLY A 91 -5.80 -22.09 -8.94
CA GLY A 91 -5.45 -20.75 -8.48
C GLY A 91 -4.42 -20.81 -7.35
N ASP A 92 -3.55 -19.83 -7.29
CA ASP A 92 -2.47 -19.75 -6.31
C ASP A 92 -2.48 -18.46 -5.48
N HIS A 93 -3.42 -17.56 -5.77
CA HIS A 93 -3.67 -16.34 -5.00
C HIS A 93 -5.18 -16.15 -4.78
N ALA A 94 -5.55 -15.54 -3.66
CA ALA A 94 -6.89 -15.05 -3.39
C ALA A 94 -6.83 -13.52 -3.33
N LEU A 95 -7.50 -12.86 -4.27
CA LEU A 95 -7.79 -11.43 -4.21
C LEU A 95 -8.97 -11.22 -3.27
N VAL A 96 -8.79 -10.44 -2.22
CA VAL A 96 -9.83 -10.12 -1.25
C VAL A 96 -10.14 -8.63 -1.32
N ILE A 97 -11.43 -8.31 -1.37
CA ILE A 97 -11.94 -6.94 -1.27
C ILE A 97 -12.72 -6.84 0.03
N THR A 98 -12.32 -5.92 0.88
CA THR A 98 -12.90 -5.70 2.21
C THR A 98 -13.42 -4.27 2.32
N PHE A 99 -14.65 -4.09 2.75
CA PHE A 99 -15.16 -2.79 3.14
C PHE A 99 -14.85 -2.52 4.62
N GLN A 100 -14.31 -1.32 4.89
CA GLN A 100 -14.10 -0.82 6.24
C GLN A 100 -14.71 0.59 6.38
N PRO A 101 -15.69 0.80 7.27
CA PRO A 101 -16.22 2.14 7.54
C PRO A 101 -15.18 3.02 8.26
N PHE A 102 -15.23 4.33 8.04
CA PHE A 102 -14.43 5.29 8.81
C PHE A 102 -14.89 5.38 10.26
N LYS A 103 -16.19 5.18 10.49
CA LYS A 103 -16.82 5.20 11.81
C LYS A 103 -17.44 3.84 12.09
N GLY A 104 -16.81 3.09 12.98
CA GLY A 104 -17.22 1.75 13.37
C GLY A 104 -16.01 0.90 13.65
N THR A 105 -16.25 -0.25 14.28
CA THR A 105 -15.20 -1.24 14.59
C THR A 105 -15.38 -2.53 13.80
N TRP A 106 -16.31 -2.55 12.83
CA TRP A 106 -16.59 -3.69 12.00
C TRP A 106 -15.84 -3.58 10.67
N VAL A 107 -15.59 -4.73 10.06
CA VAL A 107 -15.06 -4.88 8.70
C VAL A 107 -15.83 -6.00 8.04
N GLN A 108 -16.01 -5.93 6.72
CA GLN A 108 -16.71 -6.97 5.98
C GLN A 108 -15.95 -7.31 4.70
N ASN A 109 -15.62 -8.59 4.52
CA ASN A 109 -15.15 -9.09 3.23
C ASN A 109 -16.36 -9.13 2.30
N ILE A 110 -16.32 -8.32 1.25
CA ILE A 110 -17.43 -8.20 0.30
C ILE A 110 -17.20 -9.08 -0.93
N ALA A 111 -15.94 -9.39 -1.24
CA ALA A 111 -15.61 -10.29 -2.34
C ALA A 111 -14.29 -11.04 -2.09
N CYS A 112 -14.22 -12.26 -2.61
CA CYS A 112 -13.03 -13.08 -2.65
C CYS A 112 -12.96 -13.76 -4.01
N PHE A 113 -11.87 -13.54 -4.74
CA PHE A 113 -11.68 -14.07 -6.08
C PHE A 113 -10.42 -14.92 -6.11
N LEU A 114 -10.52 -16.11 -6.67
CA LEU A 114 -9.36 -16.95 -6.90
C LEU A 114 -8.64 -16.52 -8.18
N THR A 115 -7.37 -16.18 -8.07
CA THR A 115 -6.54 -15.79 -9.21
C THR A 115 -5.39 -16.76 -9.43
N ARG A 116 -4.97 -16.89 -10.70
CA ARG A 116 -3.76 -17.63 -11.10
C ARG A 116 -2.68 -16.63 -11.47
N GLY A 117 -1.72 -16.45 -10.58
CA GLY A 117 -0.84 -15.28 -10.59
C GLY A 117 -1.62 -14.00 -10.29
N ASN A 118 -1.00 -12.86 -10.59
CA ASN A 118 -1.55 -11.55 -10.27
C ASN A 118 -2.76 -11.24 -11.17
N ALA A 119 -3.80 -10.61 -10.61
CA ALA A 119 -4.96 -10.18 -11.40
C ALA A 119 -4.54 -9.25 -12.56
N ASN A 120 -5.10 -9.46 -13.76
CA ASN A 120 -4.87 -8.55 -14.87
C ASN A 120 -5.39 -7.16 -14.48
N ALA A 121 -4.60 -6.10 -14.68
CA ALA A 121 -4.98 -4.74 -14.30
C ALA A 121 -6.36 -4.33 -14.86
N GLY A 122 -6.71 -4.77 -16.08
CA GLY A 122 -8.04 -4.51 -16.66
C GLY A 122 -9.19 -5.25 -15.95
N GLU A 123 -8.97 -6.50 -15.54
CA GLU A 123 -9.95 -7.28 -14.78
C GLU A 123 -10.10 -6.71 -13.37
N LEU A 124 -8.98 -6.40 -12.70
CA LEU A 124 -8.98 -5.80 -11.38
C LEU A 124 -9.71 -4.45 -11.38
N THR A 125 -9.54 -3.63 -12.42
CA THR A 125 -10.28 -2.36 -12.58
C THR A 125 -11.80 -2.60 -12.57
N LYS A 126 -12.27 -3.61 -13.32
CA LYS A 126 -13.69 -3.97 -13.38
C LYS A 126 -14.20 -4.48 -12.03
N LEU A 127 -13.44 -5.36 -11.37
CA LEU A 127 -13.81 -5.91 -10.06
C LEU A 127 -13.95 -4.81 -9.00
N VAL A 128 -13.01 -3.85 -8.97
CA VAL A 128 -13.07 -2.72 -8.05
C VAL A 128 -14.26 -1.81 -8.36
N LEU A 129 -14.48 -1.51 -9.64
CA LEU A 129 -15.59 -0.67 -10.06
C LEU A 129 -16.94 -1.31 -9.69
N GLU A 130 -17.10 -2.59 -9.95
CA GLU A 130 -18.29 -3.37 -9.58
C GLU A 130 -18.48 -3.40 -8.06
N ALA A 131 -17.42 -3.66 -7.29
CA ALA A 131 -17.47 -3.65 -5.83
C ALA A 131 -17.91 -2.29 -5.26
N VAL A 132 -17.43 -1.17 -5.84
CA VAL A 132 -17.88 0.18 -5.47
C VAL A 132 -19.37 0.32 -5.72
N ILE A 133 -19.83 0.01 -6.94
CA ILE A 133 -21.23 0.17 -7.34
C ILE A 133 -22.16 -0.66 -6.44
N LEU A 134 -21.81 -1.91 -6.16
CA LEU A 134 -22.61 -2.80 -5.31
C LEU A 134 -22.66 -2.36 -3.85
N CYS A 135 -21.55 -1.85 -3.31
CA CYS A 135 -21.54 -1.27 -1.98
C CYS A 135 -22.48 -0.06 -1.90
N GLU A 136 -22.37 0.85 -2.87
CA GLU A 136 -23.16 2.08 -2.95
C GLU A 136 -24.67 1.79 -3.02
N HIS A 137 -25.09 0.87 -3.89
CA HIS A 137 -26.49 0.44 -3.99
C HIS A 137 -26.98 -0.26 -2.72
N SER A 138 -26.08 -0.89 -1.96
CA SER A 138 -26.39 -1.50 -0.65
C SER A 138 -26.41 -0.48 0.50
N GLY A 139 -26.19 0.81 0.22
CA GLY A 139 -26.14 1.88 1.21
C GLY A 139 -24.82 1.94 1.99
N LEU A 140 -23.75 1.35 1.47
CA LEU A 140 -22.38 1.47 1.95
C LEU A 140 -21.62 2.43 1.03
N PHE A 141 -21.36 3.65 1.51
CA PHE A 141 -20.74 4.70 0.71
C PHE A 141 -19.22 4.50 0.69
N VAL A 142 -18.66 4.32 -0.51
CA VAL A 142 -17.23 4.10 -0.74
C VAL A 142 -16.57 5.41 -1.13
N ASP A 143 -15.73 5.95 -0.24
CA ASP A 143 -15.00 7.18 -0.51
C ASP A 143 -13.59 6.92 -1.03
N SER A 144 -13.01 5.75 -0.77
CA SER A 144 -11.62 5.48 -1.18
C SER A 144 -11.33 4.02 -1.46
N VAL A 145 -10.38 3.77 -2.36
CA VAL A 145 -9.78 2.47 -2.66
C VAL A 145 -8.35 2.46 -2.14
N ILE A 146 -8.03 1.49 -1.28
CA ILE A 146 -6.71 1.32 -0.67
C ILE A 146 -6.08 0.04 -1.19
N THR A 147 -4.88 0.16 -1.77
CA THR A 147 -4.11 -0.98 -2.27
C THR A 147 -2.66 -0.91 -1.82
N ASP A 148 -1.95 -2.03 -1.86
CA ASP A 148 -0.50 -2.03 -1.78
C ASP A 148 0.15 -1.35 -3.00
N GLY A 149 1.49 -1.25 -2.97
CA GLY A 149 2.29 -0.70 -4.05
C GLY A 149 2.66 -1.68 -5.15
N ALA A 150 1.91 -2.76 -5.37
CA ALA A 150 2.21 -3.72 -6.43
C ALA A 150 2.06 -3.08 -7.83
N SER A 151 2.75 -3.66 -8.82
CA SER A 151 2.77 -3.10 -10.18
C SER A 151 1.42 -3.17 -10.86
N TRP A 152 0.63 -4.23 -10.62
CA TRP A 152 -0.72 -4.38 -11.16
C TRP A 152 -1.71 -3.42 -10.50
N ASN A 153 -1.62 -3.20 -9.18
CA ASN A 153 -2.40 -2.19 -8.47
C ASN A 153 -2.14 -0.79 -9.02
N ARG A 154 -0.87 -0.41 -9.23
CA ARG A 154 -0.52 0.85 -9.91
C ARG A 154 -1.03 0.92 -11.36
N SER A 155 -1.08 -0.21 -12.07
CA SER A 155 -1.67 -0.26 -13.41
C SER A 155 -3.19 -0.09 -13.38
N MET A 156 -3.87 -0.65 -12.38
CA MET A 156 -5.29 -0.40 -12.15
C MET A 156 -5.56 1.08 -11.88
N TRP A 157 -4.77 1.72 -11.02
CA TRP A 157 -4.92 3.17 -10.72
C TRP A 157 -4.87 4.01 -12.00
N LYS A 158 -3.95 3.71 -12.92
CA LYS A 158 -3.86 4.40 -14.21
C LYS A 158 -5.11 4.24 -15.07
N ASN A 159 -5.79 3.11 -15.00
CA ASN A 159 -7.05 2.90 -15.71
C ASN A 159 -8.18 3.79 -15.16
N PHE A 160 -8.09 4.19 -13.88
CA PHE A 160 -8.97 5.19 -13.26
C PHE A 160 -8.48 6.64 -13.48
N GLY A 161 -7.41 6.86 -14.24
CA GLY A 161 -6.83 8.19 -14.47
C GLY A 161 -6.01 8.71 -13.29
N VAL A 162 -5.62 7.84 -12.37
CA VAL A 162 -4.81 8.16 -11.20
C VAL A 162 -3.32 8.02 -11.53
N ASP A 163 -2.55 9.05 -11.18
CA ASP A 163 -1.11 9.12 -11.36
C ASP A 163 -0.42 9.92 -10.24
N GLU A 164 0.81 10.38 -10.48
CA GLU A 164 1.59 11.15 -9.50
C GLU A 164 1.02 12.56 -9.23
N THR A 165 0.18 13.08 -10.12
CA THR A 165 -0.41 14.42 -10.06
C THR A 165 -1.90 14.41 -9.72
N ASN A 166 -2.59 13.31 -10.03
CA ASN A 166 -4.01 13.13 -9.77
C ASN A 166 -4.26 11.87 -8.93
N THR A 167 -4.81 12.03 -7.73
CA THR A 167 -5.09 10.93 -6.79
C THR A 167 -6.57 10.54 -6.71
N LEU A 168 -7.40 11.16 -7.56
CA LEU A 168 -8.86 11.02 -7.55
C LEU A 168 -9.40 10.59 -8.90
N ALA A 169 -10.50 9.85 -8.86
CA ALA A 169 -11.33 9.51 -10.01
C ALA A 169 -12.75 10.03 -9.79
N GLU A 170 -13.52 10.13 -10.88
CA GLU A 170 -14.96 10.37 -10.78
C GLU A 170 -15.64 9.20 -10.07
N HIS A 171 -16.61 9.52 -9.21
CA HIS A 171 -17.33 8.50 -8.46
C HIS A 171 -18.45 7.91 -9.33
N PRO A 172 -18.52 6.58 -9.51
CA PRO A 172 -19.38 5.95 -10.52
C PRO A 172 -20.88 6.04 -10.22
N CYS A 173 -21.25 6.28 -8.96
CA CYS A 173 -22.64 6.36 -8.52
C CYS A 173 -23.08 7.77 -8.11
N ASP A 174 -22.18 8.76 -8.10
CA ASP A 174 -22.49 10.10 -7.58
C ASP A 174 -21.54 11.16 -8.15
N GLU A 175 -22.02 11.96 -9.11
CA GLU A 175 -21.21 12.97 -9.81
C GLU A 175 -20.65 14.06 -8.88
N ALA A 176 -21.28 14.29 -7.72
CA ALA A 176 -20.84 15.27 -6.73
C ALA A 176 -19.70 14.73 -5.85
N ARG A 177 -19.43 13.42 -5.87
CA ARG A 177 -18.36 12.77 -5.10
C ARG A 177 -17.16 12.41 -5.96
N ARG A 178 -16.05 12.11 -5.29
CA ARG A 178 -14.82 11.61 -5.89
C ARG A 178 -14.41 10.33 -5.20
N LEU A 179 -13.78 9.44 -5.96
CA LEU A 179 -13.21 8.21 -5.45
C LEU A 179 -11.69 8.40 -5.29
N TYR A 180 -11.20 8.34 -4.06
CA TYR A 180 -9.78 8.55 -3.76
C TYR A 180 -8.99 7.24 -3.84
N PHE A 181 -7.78 7.27 -4.39
CA PHE A 181 -6.88 6.12 -4.42
C PHE A 181 -5.70 6.36 -3.48
N ILE A 182 -5.57 5.48 -2.48
CA ILE A 182 -4.63 5.65 -1.37
C ILE A 182 -3.74 4.41 -1.29
N SER A 183 -2.44 4.62 -1.11
CA SER A 183 -1.50 3.51 -0.94
C SER A 183 -1.40 3.13 0.52
N ASP A 184 -1.29 1.84 0.81
CA ASP A 184 -1.08 1.36 2.18
C ASP A 184 0.19 1.95 2.82
N CYS A 185 -0.01 2.85 3.79
CA CYS A 185 1.07 3.60 4.44
C CYS A 185 2.09 2.69 5.16
N PRO A 186 1.68 1.70 5.98
CA PRO A 186 2.57 0.66 6.50
C PRO A 186 3.48 0.03 5.44
N HIS A 187 2.96 -0.31 4.26
CA HIS A 187 3.78 -0.82 3.16
C HIS A 187 4.74 0.22 2.58
N LEU A 188 4.36 1.49 2.48
CA LEU A 188 5.28 2.56 2.07
C LEU A 188 6.45 2.72 3.06
N LEU A 189 6.18 2.70 4.36
CA LEU A 189 7.21 2.75 5.41
C LEU A 189 8.15 1.55 5.32
N LYS A 190 7.59 0.35 5.17
CA LYS A 190 8.35 -0.89 4.95
C LYS A 190 9.24 -0.78 3.71
N CYS A 191 8.71 -0.30 2.59
CA CYS A 191 9.45 -0.11 1.34
C CYS A 191 10.58 0.92 1.50
N SER A 192 10.34 2.03 2.18
CA SER A 192 11.36 3.06 2.45
C SER A 192 12.52 2.51 3.29
N ARG A 193 12.23 1.75 4.36
CA ARG A 193 13.24 1.05 5.18
C ARG A 193 14.03 0.06 4.34
N ASN A 194 13.35 -0.80 3.57
CA ASN A 194 14.01 -1.79 2.71
C ASN A 194 14.92 -1.11 1.67
N CYS A 195 14.51 0.05 1.16
CA CYS A 195 15.26 0.86 0.21
C CYS A 195 16.51 1.49 0.84
N MET A 196 16.44 1.91 2.11
CA MET A 196 17.61 2.35 2.89
C MET A 196 18.60 1.22 3.13
N VAL A 197 18.10 0.05 3.55
CA VAL A 197 18.94 -1.12 3.85
C VAL A 197 19.65 -1.62 2.59
N ASP A 198 18.94 -1.69 1.46
CA ASP A 198 19.52 -2.11 0.17
C ASP A 198 20.57 -1.13 -0.35
N LYS A 199 20.27 0.18 -0.37
CA LYS A 199 21.18 1.17 -0.95
C LYS A 199 22.26 1.66 0.00
N LYS A 200 22.07 1.48 1.31
CA LYS A 200 22.93 1.92 2.42
C LYS A 200 23.09 3.44 2.55
N ILE A 201 23.12 4.17 1.44
CA ILE A 201 23.23 5.62 1.38
C ILE A 201 22.11 6.16 0.49
N LYS A 202 21.45 7.23 0.95
CA LYS A 202 20.52 8.03 0.17
C LYS A 202 20.96 9.48 0.19
N GLU A 203 21.37 9.95 -0.97
CA GLU A 203 21.71 11.34 -1.19
C GLU A 203 20.44 12.18 -1.18
N THR A 204 20.46 13.23 -0.37
CA THR A 204 19.41 14.26 -0.33
C THR A 204 20.04 15.62 -0.58
N PRO A 205 19.26 16.65 -0.96
CA PRO A 205 19.80 18.01 -1.12
C PRO A 205 20.48 18.57 0.13
N GLN A 206 20.27 17.97 1.31
CA GLN A 206 20.78 18.42 2.60
C GLN A 206 21.89 17.50 3.13
N GLY A 207 22.39 16.60 2.28
CA GLY A 207 23.42 15.63 2.61
C GLY A 207 22.90 14.20 2.59
N ASP A 208 23.74 13.29 3.07
CA ASP A 208 23.48 11.85 2.93
C ASP A 208 22.78 11.28 4.16
N VAL A 209 21.73 10.50 3.90
CA VAL A 209 21.13 9.61 4.89
C VAL A 209 21.83 8.27 4.78
N GLN A 210 22.49 7.81 5.84
CA GLN A 210 23.34 6.62 5.80
C GLN A 210 22.90 5.58 6.82
N LEU A 211 22.79 4.32 6.38
CA LEU A 211 22.43 3.17 7.20
C LEU A 211 23.44 2.93 8.33
N LYS A 212 24.71 3.32 8.13
CA LYS A 212 25.77 3.20 9.14
C LYS A 212 25.38 3.88 10.46
N HIS A 213 24.59 4.94 10.42
CA HIS A 213 24.17 5.65 11.63
C HIS A 213 23.22 4.81 12.50
N TRP A 214 22.31 4.05 11.89
CA TRP A 214 21.49 3.09 12.65
C TRP A 214 22.36 1.96 13.22
N GLN A 215 23.32 1.48 12.44
CA GLN A 215 24.22 0.40 12.86
C GLN A 215 25.08 0.83 14.05
N ALA A 216 25.65 2.03 14.01
CA ALA A 216 26.44 2.60 15.09
C ALA A 216 25.65 2.72 16.41
N VAL A 217 24.37 3.11 16.34
CA VAL A 217 23.49 3.11 17.53
C VAL A 217 23.30 1.70 18.07
N VAL A 218 23.01 0.72 17.21
CA VAL A 218 22.84 -0.69 17.65
C VAL A 218 24.11 -1.21 18.31
N ASP A 219 25.28 -0.91 17.73
CA ASP A 219 26.57 -1.39 18.23
C ASP A 219 26.94 -0.71 19.55
N ALA A 220 26.72 0.59 19.68
CA ALA A 220 26.96 1.33 20.92
C ALA A 220 25.99 0.92 22.04
N ASP A 221 24.71 0.72 21.71
CA ASP A 221 23.68 0.34 22.68
C ASP A 221 23.84 -1.10 23.16
N ASN A 222 24.29 -2.03 22.28
CA ASN A 222 24.58 -3.40 22.67
C ASN A 222 25.81 -3.54 23.58
N ARG A 223 26.75 -2.59 23.57
CA ARG A 223 27.87 -2.55 24.53
C ARG A 223 27.41 -2.20 25.96
N LYS A 224 26.24 -1.58 26.11
CA LYS A 224 25.65 -1.28 27.42
C LYS A 224 24.99 -2.53 28.03
N GLN A 225 24.97 -2.56 29.36
CA GLN A 225 24.22 -3.58 30.10
C GLN A 225 22.73 -3.52 29.72
N VAL A 226 22.05 -4.67 29.73
CA VAL A 226 20.68 -4.84 29.20
C VAL A 226 19.64 -3.89 29.83
N GLY A 227 19.88 -3.37 31.04
CA GLY A 227 19.03 -2.36 31.70
C GLY A 227 19.46 -0.89 31.54
N LEU A 228 20.58 -0.61 30.88
CA LEU A 228 21.15 0.73 30.70
C LEU A 228 21.16 1.17 29.23
N ARG A 229 20.45 0.43 28.38
CA ARG A 229 20.29 0.72 26.96
C ARG A 229 19.40 1.94 26.76
N GLU A 230 19.86 2.87 25.91
CA GLU A 230 19.11 4.06 25.52
C GLU A 230 18.14 3.77 24.39
N CYS A 231 18.47 2.81 23.53
CA CYS A 231 17.69 2.46 22.35
C CYS A 231 17.36 0.95 22.26
N PRO A 232 16.80 0.33 23.32
CA PRO A 232 16.64 -1.12 23.40
C PRO A 232 15.71 -1.72 22.33
N ARG A 233 14.87 -0.90 21.69
CA ARG A 233 13.98 -1.32 20.59
C ARG A 233 14.65 -1.29 19.23
N LEU A 234 15.78 -0.61 19.08
CA LEU A 234 16.55 -0.63 17.84
C LEU A 234 17.52 -1.81 17.92
N THR A 235 17.12 -2.93 17.33
CA THR A 235 17.90 -4.18 17.34
C THR A 235 18.56 -4.44 15.99
N ALA A 236 19.48 -5.41 15.94
CA ALA A 236 20.10 -5.84 14.70
C ALA A 236 19.08 -6.27 13.63
N ASP A 237 17.94 -6.85 14.02
CA ASP A 237 16.88 -7.26 13.09
C ASP A 237 16.18 -6.09 12.38
N VAL A 238 16.24 -4.89 12.96
CA VAL A 238 15.69 -3.67 12.36
C VAL A 238 16.49 -3.27 11.11
N ILE A 239 17.81 -3.52 11.16
CA ILE A 239 18.80 -3.14 10.13
C ILE A 239 19.08 -4.31 9.18
N ASN A 240 19.25 -5.51 9.71
CA ASN A 240 19.58 -6.73 8.98
C ASN A 240 18.30 -7.37 8.42
N VAL A 241 17.87 -6.85 7.28
CA VAL A 241 16.64 -7.27 6.63
C VAL A 241 16.83 -8.57 5.84
N ASN A 242 16.34 -9.68 6.37
CA ASN A 242 16.22 -10.96 5.67
C ASN A 242 14.81 -11.11 5.06
N SER A 243 14.55 -12.18 4.32
CA SER A 243 13.26 -12.42 3.65
C SER A 243 12.04 -12.33 4.58
N TRP A 244 12.19 -12.71 5.86
CA TRP A 244 11.12 -12.65 6.85
C TRP A 244 10.99 -11.26 7.48
N THR A 245 12.09 -10.65 7.92
CA THR A 245 12.07 -9.31 8.54
C THR A 245 11.75 -8.21 7.53
N LYS A 246 11.92 -8.47 6.23
CA LYS A 246 11.51 -7.58 5.12
C LYS A 246 10.02 -7.28 5.11
N MET A 247 9.20 -8.23 5.54
CA MET A 247 7.74 -8.11 5.55
C MET A 247 7.19 -7.49 6.83
N LYS A 248 7.99 -7.45 7.89
CA LYS A 248 7.61 -6.94 9.22
C LYS A 248 7.53 -5.40 9.23
N CYS A 249 6.32 -4.85 9.09
CA CYS A 249 6.09 -3.41 9.16
C CYS A 249 6.52 -2.81 10.51
N ASN A 250 6.34 -3.52 11.63
CA ASN A 250 6.73 -3.04 12.96
C ASN A 250 8.23 -2.70 13.06
N LEU A 251 9.11 -3.41 12.33
CA LEU A 251 10.53 -3.08 12.28
C LEU A 251 10.79 -1.78 11.49
N ALA A 252 9.99 -1.50 10.46
CA ALA A 252 10.08 -0.22 9.74
C ALA A 252 9.65 0.97 10.62
N TRP A 253 8.65 0.78 11.49
CA TRP A 253 8.27 1.76 12.51
C TRP A 253 9.40 2.04 13.50
N GLN A 254 10.09 0.99 13.96
CA GLN A 254 11.24 1.15 14.86
C GLN A 254 12.41 1.85 14.15
N PHE A 255 12.68 1.51 12.89
CA PHE A 255 13.72 2.12 12.07
C PHE A 255 13.51 3.63 11.94
N TRP A 256 12.30 4.07 11.58
CA TRP A 256 11.96 5.48 11.41
C TRP A 256 11.41 6.13 12.69
N SER A 257 11.74 5.62 13.86
CA SER A 257 11.19 6.14 15.11
C SER A 257 11.93 7.38 15.62
N SER A 258 11.20 8.25 16.32
CA SER A 258 11.79 9.34 17.12
C SER A 258 12.84 8.82 18.10
N SER A 259 12.64 7.63 18.70
CA SER A 259 13.65 7.00 19.56
C SER A 259 14.96 6.68 18.82
N ALA A 260 14.90 6.22 17.57
CA ALA A 260 16.12 5.99 16.79
C ALA A 260 16.86 7.31 16.51
N ALA A 261 16.14 8.38 16.17
CA ALA A 261 16.73 9.70 15.96
C ALA A 261 17.36 10.29 17.23
N VAL A 262 16.69 10.15 18.39
CA VAL A 262 17.23 10.57 19.69
C VAL A 262 18.45 9.72 20.08
N GLY A 263 18.43 8.41 19.80
CA GLY A 263 19.57 7.52 19.98
C GLY A 263 20.81 7.98 19.21
N MET A 264 20.64 8.29 17.93
CA MET A 264 21.73 8.84 17.11
C MET A 264 22.31 10.12 17.73
N ALA A 265 21.45 11.06 18.14
CA ALA A 265 21.88 12.32 18.75
C ALA A 265 22.62 12.09 20.08
N SER A 266 22.13 11.18 20.92
CA SER A 266 22.72 10.88 22.22
C SER A 266 24.08 10.20 22.09
N TYR A 267 24.20 9.19 21.22
CA TYR A 267 25.48 8.50 21.01
C TYR A 267 26.50 9.37 20.28
N ARG A 268 26.07 10.27 19.38
CA ARG A 268 26.92 11.33 18.84
C ARG A 268 27.48 12.22 19.95
N PHE A 269 26.62 12.67 20.88
CA PHE A 269 27.06 13.49 22.02
C PHE A 269 28.04 12.75 22.94
N GLN A 270 27.93 11.42 23.03
CA GLN A 270 28.85 10.55 23.77
C GLN A 270 30.18 10.28 23.03
N GLY A 271 30.37 10.83 21.82
CA GLY A 271 31.62 10.70 21.07
C GLY A 271 31.77 9.40 20.28
N VAL A 272 30.67 8.81 19.79
CA VAL A 272 30.74 7.70 18.83
C VAL A 272 31.10 8.24 17.45
N ASP A 273 32.31 7.92 16.99
CA ASP A 273 32.91 8.45 15.74
C ASP A 273 32.02 8.23 14.51
N GLU A 274 31.39 7.06 14.38
CA GLU A 274 30.53 6.73 13.23
C GLU A 274 29.25 7.57 13.16
N LEU A 275 28.96 8.41 14.16
CA LEU A 275 27.81 9.29 14.24
C LEU A 275 28.16 10.78 14.10
N GLU A 276 29.42 11.15 13.84
CA GLU A 276 29.82 12.54 13.69
C GLU A 276 29.01 13.26 12.59
N ASP A 277 28.75 12.57 11.47
CA ASP A 277 28.01 13.06 10.29
C ASP A 277 26.51 12.68 10.28
N CYS A 278 25.93 12.27 11.42
CA CYS A 278 24.55 11.74 11.43
C CYS A 278 23.41 12.77 11.39
N GLU A 279 23.72 14.08 11.38
CA GLU A 279 22.71 15.17 11.47
C GLU A 279 21.61 15.03 10.41
N THR A 280 21.97 14.76 9.15
CA THR A 280 21.00 14.57 8.08
C THR A 280 20.13 13.34 8.29
N SER A 281 20.69 12.26 8.87
CA SER A 281 19.92 11.05 9.19
C SER A 281 18.97 11.25 10.36
N ILE A 282 19.38 12.00 11.39
CA ILE A 282 18.51 12.40 12.51
C ILE A 282 17.30 13.16 11.98
N ASN A 283 17.53 14.20 11.17
CA ASN A 283 16.48 15.06 10.67
C ASN A 283 15.54 14.32 9.71
N PHE A 284 16.08 13.48 8.82
CA PHE A 284 15.26 12.65 7.96
C PHE A 284 14.45 11.59 8.74
N CYS A 285 15.03 11.00 9.78
CA CYS A 285 14.33 10.04 10.63
C CYS A 285 13.16 10.68 11.39
N LYS A 286 13.34 11.88 11.95
CA LYS A 286 12.26 12.66 12.59
C LYS A 286 11.15 12.99 11.61
N LEU A 287 11.51 13.41 10.39
CA LEU A 287 10.56 13.70 9.33
C LEU A 287 9.71 12.48 8.97
N MET A 288 10.35 11.32 8.81
CA MET A 288 9.64 10.05 8.55
C MET A 288 8.75 9.65 9.74
N ASN A 289 9.24 9.79 10.99
CA ASN A 289 8.46 9.52 12.20
C ASN A 289 7.17 10.36 12.24
N ASP A 290 7.29 11.66 12.01
CA ASP A 290 6.17 12.60 12.09
C ASP A 290 5.05 12.21 11.11
N VAL A 291 5.38 11.90 9.86
CA VAL A 291 4.39 11.42 8.88
C VAL A 291 3.81 10.06 9.28
N SER A 292 4.65 9.16 9.78
CA SER A 292 4.23 7.87 10.31
C SER A 292 3.15 8.04 11.39
N ASP A 293 3.38 8.92 12.37
CA ASP A 293 2.47 9.18 13.49
C ASP A 293 1.17 9.87 13.03
N ILE A 294 1.26 10.77 12.03
CA ILE A 294 0.08 11.39 11.41
C ILE A 294 -0.80 10.33 10.76
N MET A 295 -0.20 9.46 9.94
CA MET A 295 -0.93 8.46 9.15
C MET A 295 -1.49 7.29 9.98
N ASN A 296 -1.02 7.10 11.22
CA ASN A 296 -1.48 6.04 12.13
C ASN A 296 -2.17 6.60 13.38
N SER A 297 -2.72 7.81 13.30
CA SER A 297 -3.52 8.40 14.38
C SER A 297 -4.86 7.66 14.55
N ARG A 298 -5.12 7.11 15.74
CA ARG A 298 -6.30 6.24 16.02
C ARG A 298 -7.40 6.86 16.86
N ILE A 299 -7.15 8.04 17.42
CA ILE A 299 -8.07 8.71 18.34
C ILE A 299 -8.36 10.15 17.88
N PRO A 300 -9.57 10.68 18.12
CA PRO A 300 -9.97 12.01 17.63
C PRO A 300 -9.06 13.17 18.08
N VAL A 301 -8.42 13.06 19.26
CA VAL A 301 -7.46 14.06 19.75
C VAL A 301 -6.17 14.08 18.92
N GLN A 302 -5.85 12.96 18.27
CA GLN A 302 -4.71 12.84 17.35
C GLN A 302 -5.13 13.02 15.89
N ALA A 303 -6.39 13.27 15.57
CA ALA A 303 -6.82 13.43 14.19
C ALA A 303 -6.09 14.60 13.50
N LEU A 304 -5.81 14.44 12.20
CA LEU A 304 -5.32 15.53 11.37
C LEU A 304 -6.41 16.60 11.26
N ARG A 305 -6.06 17.86 11.56
CA ARG A 305 -6.99 19.00 11.51
C ARG A 305 -6.41 20.11 10.65
N PRO A 306 -7.23 20.86 9.89
CA PRO A 306 -6.75 22.03 9.16
C PRO A 306 -5.98 22.98 10.07
N ASN A 307 -4.90 23.56 9.57
CA ASN A 307 -4.04 24.51 10.29
C ASN A 307 -3.43 23.99 11.60
N SER A 308 -3.34 22.67 11.77
CA SER A 308 -2.66 22.06 12.92
C SER A 308 -1.16 21.91 12.69
N ASP A 309 -0.40 21.72 13.77
CA ASP A 309 1.03 21.37 13.68
C ASP A 309 1.27 20.10 12.83
N LYS A 310 0.34 19.13 12.89
CA LYS A 310 0.37 17.93 12.04
C LYS A 310 0.25 18.26 10.56
N THR A 311 -0.60 19.22 10.18
CA THR A 311 -0.72 19.67 8.79
C THR A 311 0.57 20.33 8.33
N ARG A 312 1.15 21.22 9.14
CA ARG A 312 2.45 21.85 8.84
C ARG A 312 3.57 20.82 8.64
N LYS A 313 3.64 19.80 9.50
CA LYS A 313 4.61 18.70 9.38
C LYS A 313 4.40 17.87 8.11
N LEU A 314 3.15 17.64 7.72
CA LEU A 314 2.82 16.94 6.48
C LEU A 314 3.22 17.76 5.24
N GLU A 315 2.94 19.07 5.25
CA GLU A 315 3.38 20.00 4.18
C GLU A 315 4.90 20.03 4.06
N GLU A 316 5.62 20.14 5.19
CA GLU A 316 7.08 20.07 5.23
C GLU A 316 7.61 18.75 4.64
N PHE A 317 6.97 17.63 4.95
CA PHE A 317 7.31 16.34 4.35
C PHE A 317 7.12 16.33 2.83
N LEU A 318 5.97 16.79 2.34
CA LEU A 318 5.68 16.83 0.91
C LEU A 318 6.72 17.68 0.16
N GLU A 319 6.99 18.89 0.65
CA GLU A 319 8.04 19.75 0.08
C GLU A 319 9.40 19.06 0.07
N ARG A 320 9.74 18.34 1.15
CA ARG A 320 11.04 17.69 1.27
C ARG A 320 11.18 16.54 0.28
N ILE A 321 10.14 15.73 0.12
CA ILE A 321 10.13 14.62 -0.84
C ILE A 321 10.22 15.17 -2.28
N ASP A 322 9.51 16.24 -2.61
CA ASP A 322 9.59 16.89 -3.93
C ASP A 322 11.01 17.39 -4.23
N ARG A 323 11.67 18.03 -3.26
CA ARG A 323 13.07 18.46 -3.42
C ARG A 323 14.01 17.28 -3.66
N ILE A 324 13.81 16.16 -2.96
CA ILE A 324 14.60 14.93 -3.15
C ILE A 324 14.35 14.34 -4.54
N GLN A 325 13.10 14.29 -4.99
CA GLN A 325 12.74 13.79 -6.32
C GLN A 325 13.39 14.63 -7.42
N ASN A 326 13.27 15.95 -7.33
CA ASN A 326 13.87 16.90 -8.26
C ASN A 326 15.41 16.81 -8.29
N PHE A 327 16.04 16.67 -7.13
CA PHE A 327 17.49 16.48 -7.02
C PHE A 327 17.95 15.21 -7.76
N ARG A 328 17.23 14.10 -7.57
CA ARG A 328 17.54 12.83 -8.25
C ARG A 328 17.31 12.89 -9.76
N LEU A 329 16.29 13.61 -10.20
CA LEU A 329 16.03 13.84 -11.64
C LEU A 329 17.15 14.65 -12.28
N LYS A 330 17.56 15.77 -11.66
CA LYS A 330 18.68 16.59 -12.15
C LYS A 330 19.97 15.80 -12.25
N LYS A 331 20.29 15.00 -11.21
CA LYS A 331 21.49 14.16 -11.22
C LYS A 331 21.48 13.10 -12.33
N ARG A 332 20.32 12.54 -12.65
CA ARG A 332 20.16 11.59 -13.77
C ARG A 332 20.33 12.24 -15.15
N LEU A 333 19.95 13.51 -15.30
CA LEU A 333 20.06 14.24 -16.56
C LEU A 333 21.47 14.80 -16.82
N GLN A 334 22.33 14.80 -15.80
CA GLN A 334 23.74 15.23 -15.89
C GLN A 334 24.72 14.07 -16.15
N LEU A 335 24.22 12.83 -16.19
CA LEU A 335 24.96 11.60 -16.49
C LEU A 335 24.62 11.12 -17.91
#